data_AF-A0A2E2EIJ5-F1
#
_entry.id   AF-A0A2E2EIJ5-F1
#
_cell.length_a   1.000
_cell.length_b   1.000
_cell.length_c   1.000
_cell.angle_alpha   90.00
_cell.angle_beta   90.00
_cell.angle_gamma   90.00
#
_symmetry.space_group_name_H-M   'P 1'
#
loop_
_entity.id
_entity.type
_entity.pdbx_description
1 polymer ?
#
loop_
_entity_poly.entity_id
_entity_poly.type
_entity_poly.pdbx_seq_one_letter_code
_entity_poly.pdbx_strand_id
1 'polypeptide(L)'
;MAYIKFKWRKDSPKKRELSAQDYEEYLLKDRGTDLVTSTNNCIEGSAIEDFKAMQSLTGNNSSRGGKGVNVAFEVIHSFSREESNNLSPEKINSMGNELANRYFPNHDFMVVTHTDSAKNHNHILVNPVNNKTKKRDILDKKEHLYNLRTIANDISRENGLSIIRETKQEKDRKVPQKVKEIQRRGGQSYRLDLFQKADFARAYATSFDEYVGILSELSVNVAITDKNITYFYVGHDKGVRGNKLGKHYDKKGLVQKFKDNDSLFLKQPQLRSKIRDGITDYQNGKGDTLGVSSSLLLGGGTTQGLKGKNYESYTKSNRRGNRTPIPSDHDLRHSIIPISEIRKASNSDILEYCKKHKIKTITNDKGKTVLKGREHIVINEKRWTNTKNKTTGSLIEFVTAHNSTSYLRAISQITGNKNLLLLEQYMGEVKRPYTSFYIPKQKQAKADLAKLNVKKFLKHHGISEKVSEDLFKLKRVQADSKGSIWIYPEGTDKEAIEFSRESNGYKSKRHGDKSTPFNNSYKNGKDVTIFTNFLSFLKLKGSKALDPKRSKGELVLMGLEEKALHIFLAANPQIKGIDIVEDKSKSLQNNQWNFIDKLKKDLKPFGITVNQVSFEQALKKKRSLDLDF
;
A
#
# COMPACT_ATOMS: atom_id res chain seq x y z
N MET A 1 -42.44 16.99 6.63
CA MET A 1 -41.49 15.95 6.23
C MET A 1 -40.51 15.63 7.35
N ALA A 2 -40.24 14.35 7.59
CA ALA A 2 -39.31 13.87 8.61
C ALA A 2 -37.83 14.00 8.18
N TYR A 3 -36.99 14.58 9.05
CA TYR A 3 -35.57 14.84 8.84
C TYR A 3 -34.72 14.09 9.87
N ILE A 4 -33.67 13.43 9.40
CA ILE A 4 -32.75 12.65 10.24
C ILE A 4 -31.37 13.32 10.34
N LYS A 5 -30.86 13.40 11.56
CA LYS A 5 -29.45 13.61 11.93
C LYS A 5 -29.01 12.50 12.88
N PHE A 6 -27.72 12.23 12.97
CA PHE A 6 -27.16 11.39 14.01
C PHE A 6 -25.89 12.00 14.61
N LYS A 7 -25.55 11.61 15.84
CA LYS A 7 -24.32 12.03 16.53
C LYS A 7 -23.87 10.95 17.51
N TRP A 8 -22.56 10.85 17.75
CA TRP A 8 -22.02 10.00 18.81
C TRP A 8 -21.95 10.76 20.14
N ARG A 9 -22.44 10.12 21.21
CA ARG A 9 -22.33 10.62 22.59
C ARG A 9 -21.21 9.89 23.31
N LYS A 10 -20.32 10.66 23.95
CA LYS A 10 -19.06 10.18 24.52
C LYS A 10 -19.05 10.34 26.02
N ASP A 11 -18.31 9.47 26.69
CA ASP A 11 -18.16 9.53 28.15
C ASP A 11 -17.30 10.73 28.58
N SER A 12 -16.22 10.99 27.85
CA SER A 12 -15.36 12.16 28.04
C SER A 12 -15.28 12.96 26.73
N PRO A 13 -16.19 13.92 26.51
CA PRO A 13 -16.24 14.70 25.28
C PRO A 13 -15.12 15.76 25.18
N LYS A 14 -14.92 16.35 23.99
CA LYS A 14 -13.98 17.48 23.80
C LYS A 14 -14.61 18.79 24.33
N LYS A 15 -13.80 19.83 24.60
CA LYS A 15 -14.27 21.14 25.12
C LYS A 15 -15.53 21.63 24.36
N ARG A 16 -16.62 21.93 25.10
CA ARG A 16 -17.96 22.42 24.67
C ARG A 16 -19.07 21.40 24.36
N GLU A 17 -18.87 20.11 24.60
CA GLU A 17 -19.93 19.10 24.45
C GLU A 17 -20.28 18.44 25.80
N LEU A 18 -21.57 18.12 26.01
CA LEU A 18 -22.05 17.37 27.19
C LEU A 18 -21.60 15.90 27.12
N SER A 19 -21.32 15.30 28.27
CA SER A 19 -21.05 13.86 28.34
C SER A 19 -22.33 13.07 27.99
N ALA A 20 -22.20 11.77 27.75
CA ALA A 20 -23.37 10.94 27.48
C ALA A 20 -24.39 10.97 28.65
N GLN A 21 -23.91 10.94 29.89
CA GLN A 21 -24.75 11.03 31.10
C GLN A 21 -25.39 12.41 31.25
N ASP A 22 -24.61 13.48 31.17
CA ASP A 22 -25.16 14.85 31.25
C ASP A 22 -26.16 15.13 30.12
N TYR A 23 -25.99 14.46 28.97
CA TYR A 23 -26.90 14.59 27.86
C TYR A 23 -28.23 13.87 28.08
N GLU A 24 -28.23 12.69 28.71
CA GLU A 24 -29.47 12.01 29.13
C GLU A 24 -30.25 12.89 30.12
N GLU A 25 -29.57 13.45 31.12
CA GLU A 25 -30.18 14.38 32.09
C GLU A 25 -30.75 15.63 31.38
N TYR A 26 -30.01 16.19 30.42
CA TYR A 26 -30.48 17.31 29.61
C TYR A 26 -31.72 16.98 28.77
N LEU A 27 -31.87 15.74 28.29
CA LEU A 27 -33.04 15.30 27.53
C LEU A 27 -34.27 15.15 28.42
N LEU A 28 -34.09 14.69 29.67
CA LEU A 28 -35.17 14.44 30.63
C LEU A 28 -35.57 15.68 31.45
N LYS A 29 -34.86 16.80 31.28
CA LYS A 29 -35.18 18.05 31.97
C LYS A 29 -36.60 18.51 31.63
N ASP A 30 -37.35 18.90 32.67
CA ASP A 30 -38.65 19.54 32.51
C ASP A 30 -38.51 20.88 31.75
N ARG A 31 -39.38 21.03 30.75
CA ARG A 31 -39.41 22.16 29.81
C ARG A 31 -40.78 22.85 29.80
N GLY A 32 -41.71 22.45 30.68
CA GLY A 32 -43.08 22.96 30.69
C GLY A 32 -43.91 22.48 29.48
N THR A 33 -43.53 21.35 28.88
CA THR A 33 -44.22 20.71 27.74
C THR A 33 -44.34 19.21 27.97
N ASP A 34 -45.26 18.55 27.27
CA ASP A 34 -45.43 17.09 27.35
C ASP A 34 -44.16 16.36 26.92
N LEU A 35 -43.45 15.82 27.91
CA LEU A 35 -42.27 14.98 27.73
C LEU A 35 -42.74 13.53 27.61
N VAL A 36 -42.61 12.94 26.42
CA VAL A 36 -42.92 11.52 26.20
C VAL A 36 -41.64 10.74 26.02
N THR A 37 -41.43 9.74 26.88
CA THR A 37 -40.28 8.85 26.88
C THR A 37 -40.71 7.43 26.52
N SER A 38 -39.78 6.66 25.96
CA SER A 38 -39.94 5.21 25.78
C SER A 38 -38.59 4.55 25.81
N THR A 39 -38.50 3.37 26.41
CA THR A 39 -37.26 2.61 26.51
C THR A 39 -37.44 1.20 25.98
N ASN A 40 -36.34 0.62 25.53
CA ASN A 40 -36.25 -0.78 25.14
C ASN A 40 -35.00 -1.38 25.80
N ASN A 41 -35.20 -2.34 26.70
CA ASN A 41 -34.14 -3.02 27.46
C ASN A 41 -33.19 -2.09 28.23
N CYS A 42 -33.68 -0.93 28.65
CA CYS A 42 -32.98 0.00 29.54
C CYS A 42 -33.99 0.77 30.40
N ILE A 43 -33.51 1.35 31.50
CA ILE A 43 -34.32 2.10 32.46
C ILE A 43 -34.22 3.60 32.14
N GLU A 44 -35.35 4.29 32.21
CA GLU A 44 -35.40 5.75 32.03
C GLU A 44 -34.59 6.47 33.13
N GLY A 45 -33.73 7.41 32.72
CA GLY A 45 -32.87 8.16 33.64
C GLY A 45 -31.57 7.46 34.03
N SER A 46 -31.42 6.17 33.65
CA SER A 46 -30.17 5.42 33.81
C SER A 46 -29.80 4.64 32.54
N ALA A 47 -30.33 5.02 31.38
CA ALA A 47 -30.13 4.29 30.14
C ALA A 47 -28.65 4.28 29.73
N ILE A 48 -27.94 5.39 29.95
CA ILE A 48 -26.51 5.47 29.67
C ILE A 48 -25.69 4.58 30.61
N GLU A 49 -26.12 4.41 31.86
CA GLU A 49 -25.47 3.50 32.82
C GLU A 49 -25.68 2.04 32.40
N ASP A 50 -26.89 1.67 32.00
CA ASP A 50 -27.21 0.34 31.45
C ASP A 50 -26.36 0.05 30.20
N PHE A 51 -26.22 1.02 29.31
CA PHE A 51 -25.38 0.89 28.12
C PHE A 51 -23.91 0.67 28.49
N LYS A 52 -23.39 1.41 29.48
CA LYS A 52 -22.00 1.26 29.97
C LYS A 52 -21.80 -0.10 30.64
N ALA A 53 -22.76 -0.57 31.44
CA ALA A 53 -22.72 -1.87 32.08
C ALA A 53 -22.67 -3.00 31.05
N MET A 54 -23.57 -2.98 30.05
CA MET A 54 -23.53 -3.96 28.94
C MET A 54 -22.21 -3.89 28.16
N GLN A 55 -21.72 -2.70 27.86
CA GLN A 55 -20.45 -2.53 27.14
C GLN A 55 -19.23 -3.04 27.95
N SER A 56 -19.28 -2.92 29.27
CA SER A 56 -18.22 -3.42 30.17
C SER A 56 -18.22 -4.95 30.27
N LEU A 57 -19.39 -5.58 30.33
CA LEU A 57 -19.55 -7.04 30.37
C LEU A 57 -19.04 -7.74 29.11
N THR A 58 -19.00 -7.05 27.97
CA THR A 58 -18.60 -7.63 26.67
C THR A 58 -17.11 -7.52 26.35
N GLY A 59 -16.28 -6.97 27.25
CA GLY A 59 -14.82 -6.87 27.10
C GLY A 59 -14.33 -5.92 25.98
N ASN A 60 -15.25 -5.30 25.24
CA ASN A 60 -14.95 -4.43 24.08
C ASN A 60 -14.56 -3.00 24.47
N ASN A 61 -14.61 -2.65 25.76
CA ASN A 61 -14.15 -1.35 26.28
C ASN A 61 -12.68 -1.36 26.73
N SER A 62 -12.10 -2.52 27.00
CA SER A 62 -10.79 -2.63 27.69
C SER A 62 -9.57 -2.53 26.77
N SER A 63 -9.74 -2.66 25.45
CA SER A 63 -8.63 -2.70 24.48
C SER A 63 -8.19 -1.33 23.93
N ARG A 64 -8.78 -0.23 24.42
CA ARG A 64 -8.30 1.15 24.15
C ARG A 64 -8.34 1.98 25.43
N GLY A 65 -7.32 1.81 26.28
CA GLY A 65 -7.12 2.69 27.42
C GLY A 65 -7.11 4.17 26.97
N GLY A 66 -8.03 4.97 27.53
CA GLY A 66 -7.93 6.43 27.55
C GLY A 66 -8.89 7.23 26.64
N LYS A 67 -9.82 7.95 27.29
CA LYS A 67 -10.53 9.18 26.87
C LYS A 67 -11.28 9.16 25.52
N GLY A 68 -12.61 9.28 25.58
CA GLY A 68 -13.47 9.59 24.41
C GLY A 68 -14.25 8.42 23.81
N VAL A 69 -14.57 7.39 24.60
CA VAL A 69 -15.35 6.22 24.19
C VAL A 69 -16.77 6.63 23.78
N ASN A 70 -17.22 6.12 22.62
CA ASN A 70 -18.57 6.33 22.09
C ASN A 70 -19.58 5.46 22.86
N VAL A 71 -20.28 6.06 23.82
CA VAL A 71 -21.19 5.37 24.73
C VAL A 71 -22.56 5.10 24.10
N ALA A 72 -23.10 6.08 23.37
CA ALA A 72 -24.41 5.97 22.72
C ALA A 72 -24.39 6.56 21.30
N PHE A 73 -25.15 5.93 20.40
CA PHE A 73 -25.44 6.46 19.07
C PHE A 73 -26.78 7.21 19.12
N GLU A 74 -26.75 8.53 18.94
CA GLU A 74 -27.94 9.35 18.96
C GLU A 74 -28.49 9.54 17.54
N VAL A 75 -29.79 9.31 17.36
CA VAL A 75 -30.55 9.68 16.17
C VAL A 75 -31.56 10.77 16.52
N ILE A 76 -31.47 11.90 15.85
CA ILE A 76 -32.44 13.00 15.95
C ILE A 76 -33.41 12.86 14.78
N HIS A 77 -34.68 12.60 15.11
CA HIS A 77 -35.78 12.43 14.15
C HIS A 77 -36.76 13.60 14.28
N SER A 78 -36.62 14.60 13.40
CA SER A 78 -37.39 15.84 13.46
C SER A 78 -38.51 15.89 12.44
N PHE A 79 -39.64 16.52 12.77
CA PHE A 79 -40.80 16.69 11.89
C PHE A 79 -40.91 18.14 11.39
N SER A 80 -41.62 18.37 10.28
CA SER A 80 -41.88 19.76 9.85
C SER A 80 -42.86 20.43 10.80
N ARG A 81 -42.89 21.77 10.79
CA ARG A 81 -43.82 22.55 11.62
C ARG A 81 -45.29 22.14 11.39
N GLU A 82 -45.67 21.96 10.13
CA GLU A 82 -47.01 21.49 9.74
C GLU A 82 -47.34 20.10 10.30
N GLU A 83 -46.39 19.16 10.28
CA GLU A 83 -46.61 17.81 10.83
C GLU A 83 -46.58 17.81 12.34
N SER A 84 -45.75 18.67 12.95
CA SER A 84 -45.66 18.84 14.40
C SER A 84 -46.98 19.34 14.99
N ASN A 85 -47.72 20.18 14.25
CA ASN A 85 -49.04 20.66 14.67
C ASN A 85 -50.15 19.60 14.56
N ASN A 86 -49.95 18.58 13.72
CA ASN A 86 -50.99 17.59 13.38
C ASN A 86 -50.77 16.23 14.06
N LEU A 87 -49.67 16.06 14.80
CA LEU A 87 -49.29 14.79 15.44
C LEU A 87 -49.18 14.98 16.95
N SER A 88 -49.79 14.07 17.70
CA SER A 88 -49.64 14.06 19.16
C SER A 88 -48.21 13.68 19.58
N PRO A 89 -47.75 14.11 20.76
CA PRO A 89 -46.43 13.73 21.29
C PRO A 89 -46.22 12.21 21.34
N GLU A 90 -47.25 11.44 21.70
CA GLU A 90 -47.23 9.96 21.75
C GLU A 90 -47.06 9.36 20.35
N LYS A 91 -47.72 9.96 19.35
CA LYS A 91 -47.61 9.49 17.96
C LYS A 91 -46.20 9.72 17.42
N ILE A 92 -45.64 10.88 17.72
CA ILE A 92 -44.26 11.23 17.37
C ILE A 92 -43.28 10.26 18.04
N ASN A 93 -43.47 9.99 19.34
CA ASN A 93 -42.66 9.04 20.09
C ASN A 93 -42.75 7.62 19.49
N SER A 94 -43.97 7.14 19.21
CA SER A 94 -44.24 5.84 18.59
C SER A 94 -43.50 5.66 17.26
N MET A 95 -43.49 6.70 16.41
CA MET A 95 -42.73 6.68 15.14
C MET A 95 -41.21 6.65 15.38
N GLY A 96 -40.72 7.23 16.48
CA GLY A 96 -39.33 7.12 16.93
C GLY A 96 -38.98 5.69 17.38
N ASN A 97 -39.85 5.07 18.19
CA ASN A 97 -39.71 3.67 18.61
C ASN A 97 -39.72 2.71 17.42
N GLU A 98 -40.61 2.92 16.46
CA GLU A 98 -40.66 2.11 15.25
C GLU A 98 -39.39 2.24 14.41
N LEU A 99 -38.87 3.46 14.26
CA LEU A 99 -37.60 3.71 13.58
C LEU A 99 -36.44 2.97 14.26
N ALA A 100 -36.36 3.05 15.59
CA ALA A 100 -35.35 2.37 16.39
C ALA A 100 -35.44 0.84 16.24
N ASN A 101 -36.65 0.28 16.36
CA ASN A 101 -36.89 -1.16 16.23
C ASN A 101 -36.58 -1.70 14.83
N ARG A 102 -36.98 -0.98 13.77
CA ARG A 102 -36.72 -1.40 12.38
C ARG A 102 -35.23 -1.37 12.04
N TYR A 103 -34.47 -0.42 12.59
CA TYR A 103 -33.08 -0.20 12.19
C TYR A 103 -32.04 -0.81 13.14
N PHE A 104 -32.34 -0.89 14.44
CA PHE A 104 -31.44 -1.40 15.48
C PHE A 104 -32.04 -2.61 16.21
N PRO A 105 -32.27 -3.73 15.52
CA PRO A 105 -32.89 -4.91 16.14
C PRO A 105 -31.98 -5.51 17.23
N ASN A 106 -32.56 -5.80 18.39
CA ASN A 106 -31.86 -6.34 19.57
C ASN A 106 -30.82 -5.38 20.20
N HIS A 107 -30.95 -4.08 19.97
CA HIS A 107 -30.20 -3.06 20.71
C HIS A 107 -31.07 -2.44 21.80
N ASP A 108 -30.42 -2.04 22.90
CA ASP A 108 -31.07 -1.25 23.94
C ASP A 108 -31.16 0.19 23.45
N PHE A 109 -32.30 0.85 23.64
CA PHE A 109 -32.46 2.24 23.23
C PHE A 109 -33.47 3.00 24.07
N MET A 110 -33.31 4.32 24.14
CA MET A 110 -34.26 5.26 24.73
C MET A 110 -34.69 6.29 23.69
N VAL A 111 -35.99 6.55 23.60
CA VAL A 111 -36.60 7.58 22.76
C VAL A 111 -37.18 8.66 23.66
N VAL A 112 -36.74 9.90 23.49
CA VAL A 112 -37.25 11.07 24.19
C VAL A 112 -37.83 12.04 23.18
N THR A 113 -39.09 12.42 23.35
CA THR A 113 -39.80 13.34 22.45
C THR A 113 -39.82 14.73 23.03
N HIS A 114 -39.35 15.71 22.25
CA HIS A 114 -39.36 17.13 22.60
C HIS A 114 -40.36 17.88 21.73
N THR A 115 -41.24 18.64 22.39
CA THR A 115 -42.32 19.46 21.81
C THR A 115 -42.20 20.95 22.18
N ASP A 116 -41.09 21.32 22.82
CA ASP A 116 -40.73 22.67 23.27
C ASP A 116 -40.30 23.63 22.14
N SER A 117 -40.15 23.13 20.93
CA SER A 117 -39.72 23.91 19.76
C SER A 117 -40.77 23.87 18.66
N ALA A 118 -40.71 24.82 17.72
CA ALA A 118 -41.61 24.85 16.56
C ALA A 118 -41.54 23.61 15.64
N LYS A 119 -40.62 22.68 15.90
CA LYS A 119 -40.48 21.41 15.19
C LYS A 119 -40.31 20.30 16.22
N ASN A 120 -41.37 19.53 16.44
CA ASN A 120 -41.33 18.39 17.34
C ASN A 120 -40.30 17.37 16.81
N HIS A 121 -39.55 16.76 17.72
CA HIS A 121 -38.49 15.83 17.36
C HIS A 121 -38.25 14.78 18.43
N ASN A 122 -37.77 13.62 18.01
CA ASN A 122 -37.30 12.57 18.90
C ASN A 122 -35.77 12.60 18.98
N HIS A 123 -35.25 12.42 20.19
CA HIS A 123 -33.90 11.98 20.46
C HIS A 123 -33.90 10.49 20.77
N ILE A 124 -33.27 9.69 19.92
CA ILE A 124 -33.16 8.24 20.09
C ILE A 124 -31.72 7.92 20.48
N LEU A 125 -31.48 7.54 21.73
CA LEU A 125 -30.17 7.08 22.21
C LEU A 125 -30.11 5.55 22.10
N VAL A 126 -29.13 5.03 21.37
CA VAL A 126 -29.01 3.59 21.09
C VAL A 126 -27.68 3.06 21.63
N ASN A 127 -27.74 1.93 22.34
CA ASN A 127 -26.56 1.17 22.74
C ASN A 127 -25.87 0.61 21.49
N PRO A 128 -24.60 0.94 21.22
CA PRO A 128 -23.87 0.42 20.07
C PRO A 128 -23.57 -1.08 20.14
N VAL A 129 -23.68 -1.69 21.33
CA VAL A 129 -23.55 -3.14 21.51
C VAL A 129 -24.91 -3.81 21.36
N ASN A 130 -24.94 -4.87 20.56
CA ASN A 130 -26.13 -5.67 20.37
C ASN A 130 -26.30 -6.66 21.53
N ASN A 131 -27.48 -6.69 22.14
CA ASN A 131 -27.75 -7.51 23.31
C ASN A 131 -27.62 -9.01 22.99
N LYS A 132 -27.97 -9.43 21.77
CA LYS A 132 -27.93 -10.85 21.37
C LYS A 132 -26.53 -11.30 20.96
N THR A 133 -25.83 -10.53 20.12
CA THR A 133 -24.51 -10.92 19.60
C THR A 133 -23.37 -10.58 20.56
N LYS A 134 -23.63 -9.69 21.55
CA LYS A 134 -22.64 -9.11 22.46
C LYS A 134 -21.50 -8.39 21.72
N LYS A 135 -21.70 -8.04 20.45
CA LYS A 135 -20.75 -7.30 19.61
C LYS A 135 -21.19 -5.87 19.39
N ARG A 136 -20.22 -5.00 19.14
CA ARG A 136 -20.47 -3.61 18.76
C ARG A 136 -20.81 -3.52 17.28
N ASP A 137 -22.10 -3.62 16.96
CA ASP A 137 -22.60 -3.71 15.58
C ASP A 137 -22.90 -2.34 14.95
N ILE A 138 -23.03 -1.29 15.77
CA ILE A 138 -23.18 0.10 15.29
C ILE A 138 -21.79 0.74 15.12
N LEU A 139 -21.45 1.07 13.88
CA LEU A 139 -20.15 1.64 13.47
C LEU A 139 -20.34 3.08 12.96
N ASP A 140 -19.29 3.90 12.93
CA ASP A 140 -19.41 5.27 12.42
C ASP A 140 -19.43 5.32 10.89
N LYS A 141 -20.61 5.05 10.29
CA LYS A 141 -20.80 4.98 8.84
C LYS A 141 -21.92 5.92 8.38
N LYS A 142 -21.66 6.67 7.30
CA LYS A 142 -22.68 7.51 6.63
C LYS A 142 -23.88 6.72 6.10
N GLU A 143 -23.75 5.41 5.91
CA GLU A 143 -24.86 4.53 5.52
C GLU A 143 -26.02 4.59 6.53
N HIS A 144 -25.73 4.77 7.83
CA HIS A 144 -26.76 4.94 8.85
C HIS A 144 -27.70 6.09 8.54
N LEU A 145 -27.18 7.24 8.10
CA LEU A 145 -28.00 8.39 7.74
C LEU A 145 -28.94 8.08 6.57
N TYR A 146 -28.44 7.43 5.53
CA TYR A 146 -29.25 7.12 4.34
C TYR A 146 -30.32 6.06 4.65
N ASN A 147 -29.95 4.99 5.34
CA ASN A 147 -30.89 3.92 5.68
C ASN A 147 -31.94 4.40 6.69
N LEU A 148 -31.55 5.17 7.70
CA LEU A 148 -32.49 5.80 8.65
C LEU A 148 -33.44 6.77 7.93
N ARG A 149 -32.97 7.55 6.95
CA ARG A 149 -33.84 8.41 6.13
C ARG A 149 -34.82 7.61 5.29
N THR A 150 -34.38 6.50 4.69
CA THR A 150 -35.27 5.63 3.92
C THR A 150 -36.35 5.06 4.82
N ILE A 151 -35.99 4.52 5.98
CA ILE A 151 -36.95 3.95 6.93
C ILE A 151 -37.87 5.04 7.49
N ALA A 152 -37.34 6.21 7.85
CA ALA A 152 -38.15 7.33 8.33
C ALA A 152 -39.13 7.85 7.26
N ASN A 153 -38.73 7.87 5.99
CA ASN A 153 -39.63 8.18 4.88
C ASN A 153 -40.70 7.09 4.67
N ASP A 154 -40.35 5.82 4.86
CA ASP A 154 -41.32 4.72 4.78
C ASP A 154 -42.33 4.80 5.93
N ILE A 155 -41.87 5.02 7.17
CA ILE A 155 -42.74 5.26 8.34
C ILE A 155 -43.61 6.49 8.12
N SER A 156 -43.04 7.59 7.60
CA SER A 156 -43.81 8.81 7.27
C SER A 156 -44.91 8.49 6.26
N ARG A 157 -44.61 7.73 5.20
CA ARG A 157 -45.58 7.32 4.19
C ARG A 157 -46.68 6.43 4.75
N GLU A 158 -46.32 5.44 5.57
CA GLU A 158 -47.27 4.53 6.23
C GLU A 158 -48.21 5.27 7.19
N ASN A 159 -47.77 6.40 7.75
CA ASN A 159 -48.57 7.26 8.61
C ASN A 159 -49.23 8.43 7.86
N GLY A 160 -49.27 8.40 6.52
CA GLY A 160 -49.94 9.42 5.70
C GLY A 160 -49.25 10.79 5.64
N LEU A 161 -47.97 10.88 6.05
CA LEU A 161 -47.21 12.12 6.11
C LEU A 161 -46.43 12.40 4.82
N SER A 162 -46.02 13.67 4.69
CA SER A 162 -45.23 14.13 3.55
C SER A 162 -43.79 13.59 3.63
N ILE A 163 -43.31 12.98 2.55
CA ILE A 163 -41.93 12.49 2.47
C ILE A 163 -41.00 13.57 1.90
N ILE A 164 -39.76 13.63 2.37
CA ILE A 164 -38.73 14.42 1.68
C ILE A 164 -38.53 13.77 0.31
N ARG A 165 -38.85 14.51 -0.76
CA ARG A 165 -38.61 14.04 -2.13
C ARG A 165 -37.12 13.74 -2.27
N GLU A 166 -36.81 12.48 -2.56
CA GLU A 166 -35.46 12.03 -2.88
C GLU A 166 -34.82 13.03 -3.85
N THR A 167 -33.67 13.60 -3.46
CA THR A 167 -32.87 14.44 -4.35
C THR A 167 -32.57 13.67 -5.64
N LYS A 168 -32.31 14.36 -6.75
CA LYS A 168 -31.95 13.70 -8.03
C LYS A 168 -30.77 12.72 -7.84
N GLN A 169 -29.84 13.03 -6.93
CA GLN A 169 -28.76 12.15 -6.49
C GLN A 169 -29.21 10.90 -5.71
N GLU A 170 -30.29 10.97 -4.93
CA GLU A 170 -30.85 9.82 -4.19
C GLU A 170 -31.67 8.90 -5.11
N LYS A 171 -32.41 9.46 -6.09
CA LYS A 171 -33.11 8.68 -7.13
C LYS A 171 -32.14 7.91 -8.03
N ASP A 172 -31.00 8.51 -8.37
CA ASP A 172 -29.95 7.89 -9.19
C ASP A 172 -29.13 6.83 -8.42
N ARG A 173 -29.29 6.76 -7.09
CA ARG A 173 -28.62 5.81 -6.17
C ARG A 173 -29.43 4.55 -5.87
N LYS A 174 -30.53 4.28 -6.57
CA LYS A 174 -31.33 3.06 -6.32
C LYS A 174 -30.48 1.80 -6.47
N VAL A 175 -30.20 1.20 -5.31
CA VAL A 175 -29.56 -0.10 -5.16
C VAL A 175 -30.42 -1.15 -5.86
N PRO A 176 -29.87 -2.02 -6.72
CA PRO A 176 -30.63 -3.00 -7.49
C PRO A 176 -31.54 -3.87 -6.61
N GLN A 177 -32.75 -4.20 -7.06
CA GLN A 177 -33.77 -4.98 -6.31
C GLN A 177 -33.21 -6.28 -5.70
N LYS A 178 -32.31 -6.95 -6.44
CA LYS A 178 -31.66 -8.20 -6.04
C LYS A 178 -30.66 -8.04 -4.89
N VAL A 179 -30.18 -6.82 -4.66
CA VAL A 179 -29.29 -6.46 -3.55
C VAL A 179 -30.11 -6.17 -2.29
N LYS A 180 -31.29 -5.54 -2.43
CA LYS A 180 -32.27 -5.40 -1.33
C LYS A 180 -32.74 -6.75 -0.78
N GLU A 181 -32.92 -7.73 -1.67
CA GLU A 181 -33.30 -9.10 -1.29
C GLU A 181 -32.20 -9.84 -0.50
N ILE A 182 -30.91 -9.59 -0.81
CA ILE A 182 -29.77 -10.17 -0.07
C ILE A 182 -29.59 -9.47 1.29
N GLN A 183 -29.81 -8.15 1.37
CA GLN A 183 -29.85 -7.42 2.63
C GLN A 183 -30.96 -7.92 3.57
N ARG A 184 -32.18 -8.21 3.04
CA ARG A 184 -33.28 -8.80 3.83
C ARG A 184 -32.95 -10.18 4.41
N ARG A 185 -31.98 -10.91 3.84
CA ARG A 185 -31.52 -12.23 4.33
C ARG A 185 -30.28 -12.15 5.23
N GLY A 186 -29.87 -10.95 5.64
CA GLY A 186 -28.71 -10.75 6.54
C GLY A 186 -27.35 -11.00 5.90
N GLY A 187 -27.26 -11.08 4.57
CA GLY A 187 -26.00 -11.30 3.85
C GLY A 187 -25.29 -10.00 3.47
N GLN A 188 -23.98 -9.91 3.70
CA GLN A 188 -23.14 -8.90 3.05
C GLN A 188 -23.07 -9.20 1.55
N SER A 189 -23.84 -8.47 0.74
CA SER A 189 -23.83 -8.68 -0.71
C SER A 189 -22.56 -8.06 -1.30
N TYR A 190 -21.65 -8.87 -1.84
CA TYR A 190 -20.53 -8.38 -2.65
C TYR A 190 -20.98 -7.47 -3.80
N ARG A 191 -22.25 -7.60 -4.25
CA ARG A 191 -22.86 -6.71 -5.24
C ARG A 191 -23.20 -5.33 -4.69
N LEU A 192 -23.58 -5.24 -3.41
CA LEU A 192 -23.80 -3.95 -2.74
C LEU A 192 -22.47 -3.21 -2.61
N ASP A 193 -21.46 -3.90 -2.11
CA ASP A 193 -20.13 -3.32 -1.95
C ASP A 193 -19.53 -2.93 -3.32
N LEU A 194 -19.69 -3.77 -4.33
CA LEU A 194 -19.37 -3.44 -5.72
C LEU A 194 -20.08 -2.16 -6.20
N PHE A 195 -21.38 -2.03 -5.92
CA PHE A 195 -22.18 -0.87 -6.30
C PHE A 195 -21.69 0.39 -5.58
N GLN A 196 -21.44 0.33 -4.27
CA GLN A 196 -20.97 1.46 -3.47
C GLN A 196 -19.60 1.95 -3.96
N LYS A 197 -18.69 1.02 -4.24
CA LYS A 197 -17.36 1.33 -4.81
C LYS A 197 -17.45 1.94 -6.20
N ALA A 198 -18.37 1.45 -7.04
CA ALA A 198 -18.66 2.03 -8.36
C ALA A 198 -19.29 3.42 -8.27
N ASP A 199 -20.22 3.66 -7.33
CA ASP A 199 -20.84 4.98 -7.13
C ASP A 199 -19.80 6.00 -6.66
N PHE A 200 -18.94 5.59 -5.72
CA PHE A 200 -17.82 6.40 -5.26
C PHE A 200 -16.89 6.78 -6.43
N ALA A 201 -16.38 5.80 -7.18
CA ALA A 201 -15.51 6.08 -8.32
C ALA A 201 -16.18 6.96 -9.37
N ARG A 202 -17.48 6.76 -9.63
CA ARG A 202 -18.26 7.52 -10.62
C ARG A 202 -18.46 8.98 -10.18
N ALA A 203 -18.64 9.24 -8.89
CA ALA A 203 -18.82 10.58 -8.37
C ALA A 203 -17.61 11.50 -8.61
N TYR A 204 -16.43 10.90 -8.83
CA TYR A 204 -15.16 11.61 -8.82
C TYR A 204 -14.36 11.51 -10.11
N ALA A 205 -14.51 10.44 -10.88
CA ALA A 205 -13.75 10.26 -12.11
C ALA A 205 -14.19 11.23 -13.22
N THR A 206 -13.24 11.66 -14.03
CA THR A 206 -13.42 12.52 -15.22
C THR A 206 -13.04 11.80 -16.52
N SER A 207 -12.68 10.53 -16.42
CA SER A 207 -12.33 9.65 -17.54
C SER A 207 -12.50 8.18 -17.15
N PHE A 208 -12.60 7.29 -18.14
CA PHE A 208 -12.64 5.85 -17.88
C PHE A 208 -11.38 5.36 -17.17
N ASP A 209 -10.25 5.99 -17.47
CA ASP A 209 -8.96 5.60 -16.95
C ASP A 209 -8.84 5.92 -15.45
N GLU A 210 -9.33 7.09 -15.04
CA GLU A 210 -9.45 7.50 -13.64
C GLU A 210 -10.48 6.64 -12.89
N TYR A 211 -11.61 6.35 -13.52
CA TYR A 211 -12.65 5.48 -12.96
C TYR A 211 -12.15 4.05 -12.67
N VAL A 212 -11.39 3.46 -13.60
CA VAL A 212 -10.77 2.14 -13.41
C VAL A 212 -9.66 2.20 -12.35
N GLY A 213 -8.92 3.31 -12.27
CA GLY A 213 -7.91 3.54 -11.23
C GLY A 213 -8.53 3.44 -9.84
N ILE A 214 -9.52 4.29 -9.56
CA ILE A 214 -10.21 4.33 -8.25
C ILE A 214 -10.82 2.97 -7.91
N LEU A 215 -11.48 2.31 -8.87
CA LEU A 215 -12.07 0.99 -8.62
C LEU A 215 -11.04 -0.10 -8.31
N SER A 216 -9.87 -0.05 -8.95
CA SER A 216 -8.78 -0.97 -8.66
C SER A 216 -8.30 -0.83 -7.22
N GLU A 217 -8.21 0.39 -6.70
CA GLU A 217 -7.83 0.66 -5.31
C GLU A 217 -8.86 0.14 -4.32
N LEU A 218 -10.13 0.12 -4.73
CA LEU A 218 -11.24 -0.43 -3.97
C LEU A 218 -11.41 -1.95 -4.16
N SER A 219 -10.42 -2.66 -4.70
CA SER A 219 -10.46 -4.11 -4.95
C SER A 219 -11.55 -4.54 -5.94
N VAL A 220 -11.81 -3.73 -6.97
CA VAL A 220 -12.73 -4.04 -8.08
C VAL A 220 -11.99 -3.93 -9.40
N ASN A 221 -11.90 -5.04 -10.13
CA ASN A 221 -11.33 -5.04 -11.48
C ASN A 221 -12.41 -4.70 -12.51
N VAL A 222 -12.07 -3.90 -13.51
CA VAL A 222 -13.02 -3.49 -14.55
C VAL A 222 -12.47 -3.91 -15.91
N ALA A 223 -13.32 -4.50 -16.73
CA ALA A 223 -13.04 -4.75 -18.14
C ALA A 223 -13.94 -3.89 -19.05
N ILE A 224 -13.32 -3.11 -19.93
CA ILE A 224 -14.02 -2.26 -20.90
C ILE A 224 -13.77 -2.81 -22.31
N THR A 225 -14.85 -2.98 -23.07
CA THR A 225 -14.86 -3.29 -24.50
C THR A 225 -15.54 -2.19 -25.30
N ASP A 226 -15.60 -2.34 -26.63
CA ASP A 226 -16.27 -1.36 -27.50
C ASP A 226 -17.70 -1.07 -27.07
N LYS A 227 -18.45 -2.14 -26.75
CA LYS A 227 -19.88 -2.06 -26.46
C LYS A 227 -20.24 -2.09 -24.97
N ASN A 228 -19.37 -2.59 -24.09
CA ASN A 228 -19.76 -2.88 -22.70
C ASN A 228 -18.63 -2.62 -21.71
N ILE A 229 -19.02 -2.34 -20.47
CA ILE A 229 -18.16 -2.36 -19.28
C ILE A 229 -18.62 -3.49 -18.36
N THR A 230 -17.68 -4.24 -17.79
CA THR A 230 -17.93 -5.37 -16.88
C THR A 230 -17.08 -5.21 -15.62
N TYR A 231 -17.68 -5.43 -14.46
CA TYR A 231 -17.06 -5.31 -13.16
C TYR A 231 -16.80 -6.68 -12.53
N PHE A 232 -15.62 -6.88 -11.97
CA PHE A 232 -15.17 -8.12 -11.34
C PHE A 232 -14.77 -7.82 -9.90
N TYR A 233 -15.54 -8.35 -8.97
CA TYR A 233 -15.28 -8.23 -7.55
C TYR A 233 -14.23 -9.27 -7.12
N VAL A 234 -13.23 -8.87 -6.34
CA VAL A 234 -12.18 -9.79 -5.87
C VAL A 234 -12.80 -10.92 -5.03
N GLY A 235 -12.47 -12.17 -5.35
CA GLY A 235 -13.08 -13.36 -4.73
C GLY A 235 -14.33 -13.90 -5.43
N HIS A 236 -14.76 -13.30 -6.56
CA HIS A 236 -15.88 -13.82 -7.36
C HIS A 236 -15.54 -13.98 -8.85
N ASP A 237 -15.81 -15.17 -9.39
CA ASP A 237 -15.47 -15.51 -10.78
C ASP A 237 -16.42 -14.91 -11.82
N LYS A 238 -17.63 -14.51 -11.41
CA LYS A 238 -18.67 -13.98 -12.31
C LYS A 238 -18.68 -12.45 -12.27
N GLY A 239 -18.29 -11.83 -13.39
CA GLY A 239 -18.38 -10.39 -13.56
C GLY A 239 -19.83 -9.89 -13.74
N VAL A 240 -20.11 -8.68 -13.26
CA VAL A 240 -21.39 -7.98 -13.41
C VAL A 240 -21.27 -6.98 -14.56
N ARG A 241 -22.15 -7.06 -15.56
CA ARG A 241 -22.17 -6.05 -16.65
C ARG A 241 -22.66 -4.71 -16.12
N GLY A 242 -22.12 -3.61 -16.62
CA GLY A 242 -22.50 -2.26 -16.15
C GLY A 242 -23.98 -1.96 -16.31
N ASN A 243 -24.60 -2.37 -17.41
CA ASN A 243 -26.05 -2.24 -17.58
C ASN A 243 -26.88 -3.03 -16.55
N LYS A 244 -26.32 -4.10 -15.96
CA LYS A 244 -26.94 -4.87 -14.87
C LYS A 244 -26.67 -4.25 -13.49
N LEU A 245 -25.65 -3.40 -13.37
CA LEU A 245 -25.37 -2.60 -12.18
C LEU A 245 -26.24 -1.32 -12.16
N GLY A 246 -26.54 -0.77 -13.34
CA GLY A 246 -27.47 0.34 -13.56
C GLY A 246 -27.04 1.19 -14.75
N LYS A 247 -27.98 1.95 -15.36
CA LYS A 247 -27.69 2.78 -16.54
C LYS A 247 -26.55 3.78 -16.30
N HIS A 248 -26.41 4.31 -15.08
CA HIS A 248 -25.32 5.22 -14.72
C HIS A 248 -23.92 4.58 -14.66
N TYR A 249 -23.85 3.25 -14.65
CA TYR A 249 -22.60 2.47 -14.59
C TYR A 249 -22.29 1.77 -15.91
N ASP A 250 -23.12 1.98 -16.93
CA ASP A 250 -22.78 1.65 -18.30
C ASP A 250 -21.88 2.73 -18.92
N LYS A 251 -21.37 2.45 -20.12
CA LYS A 251 -20.41 3.32 -20.78
C LYS A 251 -20.98 4.71 -21.07
N LYS A 252 -22.26 4.79 -21.48
CA LYS A 252 -22.90 6.07 -21.83
C LYS A 252 -23.14 6.91 -20.56
N GLY A 253 -23.63 6.29 -19.49
CA GLY A 253 -23.85 6.95 -18.21
C GLY A 253 -22.55 7.50 -17.60
N LEU A 254 -21.46 6.74 -17.70
CA LEU A 254 -20.15 7.18 -17.21
C LEU A 254 -19.58 8.36 -18.01
N VAL A 255 -19.67 8.33 -19.34
CA VAL A 255 -19.23 9.44 -20.21
C VAL A 255 -19.94 10.74 -19.85
N GLN A 256 -21.26 10.70 -19.66
CA GLN A 256 -22.02 11.89 -19.27
C GLN A 256 -21.54 12.41 -17.91
N LYS A 257 -21.37 11.52 -16.94
CA LYS A 257 -20.94 11.91 -15.60
C LYS A 257 -19.53 12.48 -15.57
N PHE A 258 -18.63 11.99 -16.42
CA PHE A 258 -17.28 12.53 -16.55
C PHE A 258 -17.27 13.99 -17.04
N LYS A 259 -18.15 14.33 -17.99
CA LYS A 259 -18.35 15.72 -18.46
C LYS A 259 -18.86 16.62 -17.34
N ASP A 260 -19.84 16.12 -16.57
CA ASP A 260 -20.41 16.86 -15.44
C ASP A 260 -19.37 17.09 -14.34
N ASN A 261 -18.55 16.08 -14.05
CA ASN A 261 -17.49 16.14 -13.06
C ASN A 261 -16.37 17.11 -13.48
N ASP A 262 -15.93 17.09 -14.73
CA ASP A 262 -14.97 18.08 -15.24
C ASP A 262 -15.50 19.52 -15.08
N SER A 263 -16.76 19.74 -15.46
CA SER A 263 -17.42 21.04 -15.31
C SER A 263 -17.51 21.47 -13.84
N LEU A 264 -17.77 20.52 -12.93
CA LEU A 264 -17.84 20.75 -11.49
C LEU A 264 -16.46 21.11 -10.92
N PHE A 265 -15.41 20.36 -11.26
CA PHE A 265 -14.07 20.58 -10.74
C PHE A 265 -13.38 21.80 -11.32
N LEU A 266 -13.78 22.24 -12.52
CA LEU A 266 -13.38 23.54 -13.05
C LEU A 266 -13.97 24.69 -12.22
N LYS A 267 -15.24 24.60 -11.82
CA LYS A 267 -15.90 25.62 -10.98
C LYS A 267 -15.42 25.59 -9.54
N GLN A 268 -15.04 24.41 -9.04
CA GLN A 268 -14.67 24.19 -7.64
C GLN A 268 -13.46 23.23 -7.53
N PRO A 269 -12.24 23.70 -7.83
CA PRO A 269 -11.02 22.88 -7.84
C PRO A 269 -10.71 22.20 -6.49
N GLN A 270 -11.13 22.83 -5.38
CA GLN A 270 -10.99 22.34 -4.01
C GLN A 270 -11.69 21.00 -3.76
N LEU A 271 -12.74 20.66 -4.52
CA LEU A 271 -13.41 19.37 -4.43
C LEU A 271 -12.50 18.24 -4.89
N ARG A 272 -11.60 18.49 -5.86
CA ARG A 272 -10.70 17.49 -6.42
C ARG A 272 -9.62 17.05 -5.43
N SER A 273 -9.16 17.97 -4.57
CA SER A 273 -8.20 17.66 -3.50
C SER A 273 -8.77 16.69 -2.46
N LYS A 274 -10.04 16.86 -2.09
CA LYS A 274 -10.72 16.02 -1.08
C LYS A 274 -10.93 14.55 -1.51
N ILE A 275 -10.85 14.28 -2.81
CA ILE A 275 -11.03 12.94 -3.42
C ILE A 275 -9.87 12.01 -3.06
N ARG A 276 -8.66 12.56 -3.08
CA ARG A 276 -7.41 11.82 -2.82
C ARG A 276 -7.32 11.37 -1.38
N ASP A 277 -7.66 12.25 -0.44
CA ASP A 277 -7.59 11.99 1.00
C ASP A 277 -8.54 10.84 1.39
N GLY A 278 -9.76 10.83 0.83
CA GLY A 278 -10.75 9.78 1.09
C GLY A 278 -10.37 8.37 0.60
N ILE A 279 -9.46 8.24 -0.38
CA ILE A 279 -8.98 6.96 -0.90
C ILE A 279 -7.90 6.37 0.02
N THR A 280 -6.95 7.20 0.46
CA THR A 280 -5.86 6.79 1.37
C THR A 280 -6.37 6.43 2.77
N ASP A 281 -7.37 7.16 3.25
CA ASP A 281 -8.04 6.91 4.52
C ASP A 281 -8.83 5.59 4.54
N TYR A 282 -9.41 5.21 3.40
CA TYR A 282 -10.07 3.91 3.21
C TYR A 282 -9.07 2.74 3.22
N GLN A 283 -7.88 2.92 2.62
CA GLN A 283 -6.84 1.88 2.56
C GLN A 283 -6.18 1.59 3.93
N ASN A 284 -6.00 2.61 4.75
CA ASN A 284 -5.31 2.49 6.04
C ASN A 284 -6.23 2.14 7.22
N GLY A 285 -7.52 1.91 6.99
CA GLY A 285 -8.50 1.62 8.04
C GLY A 285 -8.67 2.77 9.06
N LYS A 286 -8.24 3.99 8.70
CA LYS A 286 -8.21 5.19 9.55
C LYS A 286 -9.19 6.29 9.12
N GLY A 287 -9.96 6.07 8.04
CA GLY A 287 -10.89 7.07 7.53
C GLY A 287 -12.14 7.24 8.37
N ASP A 288 -12.10 8.21 9.30
CA ASP A 288 -13.29 8.99 9.63
C ASP A 288 -13.66 9.83 8.41
N THR A 289 -14.89 9.69 7.92
CA THR A 289 -15.34 10.42 6.74
C THR A 289 -15.30 11.95 6.95
N LEU A 290 -14.40 12.62 6.21
CA LEU A 290 -14.38 14.04 5.79
C LEU A 290 -14.02 15.11 6.86
N GLY A 291 -12.83 15.71 6.74
CA GLY A 291 -12.53 16.99 7.42
C GLY A 291 -11.09 17.51 7.50
N VAL A 292 -10.41 17.73 6.36
CA VAL A 292 -9.35 18.76 6.06
C VAL A 292 -8.07 18.85 6.93
N SER A 293 -6.87 18.68 6.33
CA SER A 293 -5.79 19.71 6.20
C SER A 293 -4.53 19.19 5.46
N SER A 294 -4.15 19.92 4.39
CA SER A 294 -2.87 20.10 3.61
C SER A 294 -1.66 19.13 3.78
N SER A 295 -0.83 18.77 2.76
CA SER A 295 -0.25 19.57 1.64
C SER A 295 0.50 18.74 0.54
N LEU A 296 0.31 19.13 -0.75
CA LEU A 296 1.17 18.96 -1.99
C LEU A 296 1.45 17.52 -2.56
N LEU A 297 1.41 17.14 -3.86
CA LEU A 297 1.19 17.73 -5.21
C LEU A 297 0.65 16.65 -6.20
N LEU A 298 -0.06 17.07 -7.26
CA LEU A 298 -0.18 16.37 -8.54
C LEU A 298 0.04 17.43 -9.62
N GLY A 299 1.26 17.52 -10.14
CA GLY A 299 1.51 18.16 -11.42
C GLY A 299 0.90 17.27 -12.50
N GLY A 300 -0.18 17.73 -13.12
CA GLY A 300 -0.90 16.93 -14.12
C GLY A 300 -2.32 17.39 -14.41
N GLY A 301 -2.66 18.66 -14.16
CA GLY A 301 -3.59 19.32 -15.04
C GLY A 301 -2.84 19.57 -16.35
N THR A 302 -2.99 18.67 -17.32
CA THR A 302 -2.97 19.19 -18.69
C THR A 302 -4.13 20.17 -18.72
N THR A 303 -3.81 21.44 -18.84
CA THR A 303 -4.68 22.44 -19.46
C THR A 303 -4.91 22.00 -20.92
N GLN A 304 -5.56 20.86 -21.12
CA GLN A 304 -6.37 20.71 -22.32
C GLN A 304 -7.54 21.64 -22.07
N GLY A 305 -7.50 22.80 -22.72
CA GLY A 305 -8.68 23.63 -22.83
C GLY A 305 -9.88 22.75 -23.17
N LEU A 306 -11.02 23.07 -22.58
CA LEU A 306 -12.32 22.38 -22.71
C LEU A 306 -12.72 21.96 -24.14
N LYS A 307 -12.05 22.47 -25.17
CA LYS A 307 -12.31 22.25 -26.59
C LYS A 307 -11.83 20.91 -27.19
N GLY A 308 -11.29 19.94 -26.42
CA GLY A 308 -10.74 18.72 -27.05
C GLY A 308 -10.71 17.39 -26.27
N LYS A 309 -11.30 17.28 -25.07
CA LYS A 309 -11.24 16.03 -24.29
C LYS A 309 -12.17 14.96 -24.86
N ASN A 310 -11.61 13.84 -25.33
CA ASN A 310 -12.40 12.67 -25.77
C ASN A 310 -12.79 11.79 -24.57
N TYR A 311 -13.98 12.02 -24.03
CA TYR A 311 -14.54 11.26 -22.90
C TYR A 311 -14.85 9.80 -23.21
N GLU A 312 -14.93 9.43 -24.49
CA GLU A 312 -15.13 8.05 -24.94
C GLU A 312 -13.82 7.30 -25.09
N SER A 313 -12.67 7.94 -24.88
CA SER A 313 -11.38 7.25 -24.88
C SER A 313 -11.26 6.34 -23.65
N TYR A 314 -10.83 5.10 -23.88
CA TYR A 314 -10.61 4.11 -22.83
C TYR A 314 -9.59 3.07 -23.31
N THR A 315 -8.91 2.44 -22.37
CA THR A 315 -8.02 1.32 -22.67
C THR A 315 -8.85 0.02 -22.77
N LYS A 316 -8.87 -0.62 -23.96
CA LYS A 316 -9.50 -1.95 -24.13
C LYS A 316 -8.80 -2.97 -23.24
N SER A 317 -9.58 -3.78 -22.54
CA SER A 317 -9.07 -4.83 -21.65
C SER A 317 -9.75 -6.16 -21.97
N ASN A 318 -8.98 -7.24 -22.04
CA ASN A 318 -9.51 -8.57 -22.38
C ASN A 318 -10.48 -9.09 -21.31
N ARG A 319 -11.60 -9.69 -21.76
CA ARG A 319 -12.75 -10.11 -20.93
C ARG A 319 -12.48 -11.23 -19.92
N ARG A 320 -11.33 -11.88 -20.00
CA ARG A 320 -10.71 -12.79 -19.01
C ARG A 320 -9.33 -13.10 -19.58
N GLY A 321 -8.39 -12.18 -19.43
CA GLY A 321 -7.00 -12.59 -19.43
C GLY A 321 -6.72 -13.13 -18.04
N ASN A 322 -6.12 -14.31 -17.91
CA ASN A 322 -5.40 -14.67 -16.69
C ASN A 322 -4.44 -13.51 -16.38
N ARG A 323 -4.90 -12.54 -15.59
CA ARG A 323 -3.99 -11.67 -14.87
C ARG A 323 -3.43 -12.57 -13.78
N THR A 324 -2.38 -13.31 -14.12
CA THR A 324 -1.33 -13.49 -13.13
C THR A 324 -1.06 -12.07 -12.62
N PRO A 325 -1.31 -11.77 -11.34
CA PRO A 325 -1.04 -10.45 -10.80
C PRO A 325 0.40 -10.10 -11.20
N ILE A 326 0.57 -9.06 -12.01
CA ILE A 326 1.90 -8.55 -12.27
C ILE A 326 2.27 -7.90 -10.93
N PRO A 327 3.33 -8.34 -10.24
CA PRO A 327 3.53 -7.93 -8.86
C PRO A 327 3.87 -6.41 -8.71
N SER A 328 3.96 -5.66 -9.82
CA SER A 328 4.32 -4.24 -9.93
C SER A 328 3.17 -3.37 -10.42
N ASP A 329 2.08 -3.98 -10.90
CA ASP A 329 0.89 -3.22 -11.31
C ASP A 329 0.22 -2.62 -10.06
N HIS A 330 0.35 -3.29 -8.90
CA HIS A 330 -0.08 -2.74 -7.62
C HIS A 330 0.76 -1.52 -7.23
N ASP A 331 2.09 -1.64 -7.20
CA ASP A 331 3.01 -0.56 -6.82
C ASP A 331 2.90 0.67 -7.74
N LEU A 332 2.79 0.46 -9.06
CA LEU A 332 2.63 1.53 -10.04
C LEU A 332 1.27 2.23 -9.90
N ARG A 333 0.20 1.47 -9.65
CA ARG A 333 -1.16 2.03 -9.48
C ARG A 333 -1.30 2.89 -8.23
N HIS A 334 -0.52 2.62 -7.19
CA HIS A 334 -0.50 3.40 -5.95
C HIS A 334 0.64 4.44 -5.89
N SER A 335 1.32 4.68 -7.02
CA SER A 335 2.44 5.63 -7.10
C SER A 335 1.97 7.06 -7.40
N ILE A 336 2.81 8.07 -7.07
CA ILE A 336 2.54 9.48 -7.44
C ILE A 336 2.71 9.76 -8.96
N ILE A 337 3.11 8.76 -9.74
CA ILE A 337 3.37 8.89 -11.18
C ILE A 337 2.03 9.07 -11.92
N PRO A 338 1.90 10.06 -12.82
CA PRO A 338 0.71 10.21 -13.66
C PRO A 338 0.35 8.90 -14.39
N ILE A 339 -0.89 8.43 -14.18
CA ILE A 339 -1.34 7.14 -14.73
C ILE A 339 -1.30 7.09 -16.26
N SER A 340 -1.43 8.24 -16.92
CA SER A 340 -1.26 8.39 -18.37
C SER A 340 0.16 8.04 -18.83
N GLU A 341 1.18 8.42 -18.07
CA GLU A 341 2.58 8.12 -18.36
C GLU A 341 2.91 6.66 -18.08
N ILE A 342 2.37 6.09 -17.00
CA ILE A 342 2.45 4.64 -16.73
C ILE A 342 1.85 3.85 -17.89
N ARG A 343 0.68 4.26 -18.41
CA ARG A 343 0.04 3.56 -19.54
C ARG A 343 0.77 3.73 -20.85
N LYS A 344 1.23 4.94 -21.15
CA LYS A 344 2.07 5.23 -22.33
C LYS A 344 3.30 4.33 -22.31
N ALA A 345 4.00 4.27 -21.18
CA ALA A 345 5.18 3.43 -21.01
C ALA A 345 4.87 1.92 -21.04
N SER A 346 3.77 1.47 -20.43
CA SER A 346 3.40 0.05 -20.40
C SER A 346 2.95 -0.48 -21.76
N ASN A 347 2.45 0.37 -22.66
CA ASN A 347 1.94 -0.02 -23.97
C ASN A 347 2.96 0.18 -25.11
N SER A 348 4.13 0.75 -24.81
CA SER A 348 5.23 0.90 -25.74
C SER A 348 5.85 -0.45 -26.14
N ASP A 349 6.43 -0.49 -27.34
CA ASP A 349 6.94 -1.70 -27.96
C ASP A 349 8.31 -2.09 -27.38
N ILE A 350 8.40 -3.33 -26.89
CA ILE A 350 9.61 -3.93 -26.31
C ILE A 350 10.64 -4.26 -27.39
N LEU A 351 10.20 -4.71 -28.56
CA LEU A 351 11.08 -5.01 -29.69
C LEU A 351 11.70 -3.72 -30.25
N GLU A 352 10.91 -2.64 -30.33
CA GLU A 352 11.43 -1.32 -30.70
C GLU A 352 12.48 -0.83 -29.71
N TYR A 353 12.22 -0.95 -28.40
CA TYR A 353 13.20 -0.65 -27.36
C TYR A 353 14.46 -1.52 -27.51
N CYS A 354 14.31 -2.82 -27.76
CA CYS A 354 15.45 -3.73 -27.95
C CYS A 354 16.31 -3.31 -29.16
N LYS A 355 15.70 -2.96 -30.29
CA LYS A 355 16.41 -2.44 -31.47
C LYS A 355 17.18 -1.17 -31.14
N LYS A 356 16.52 -0.19 -30.51
CA LYS A 356 17.13 1.10 -30.11
C LYS A 356 18.32 0.92 -29.17
N HIS A 357 18.23 -0.02 -28.23
CA HIS A 357 19.25 -0.27 -27.21
C HIS A 357 20.22 -1.43 -27.55
N LYS A 358 20.22 -1.90 -28.82
CA LYS A 358 21.09 -2.98 -29.30
C LYS A 358 20.98 -4.29 -28.50
N ILE A 359 19.81 -4.58 -27.94
CA ILE A 359 19.49 -5.82 -27.24
C ILE A 359 19.13 -6.89 -28.28
N LYS A 360 19.92 -7.97 -28.34
CA LYS A 360 19.75 -9.03 -29.34
C LYS A 360 18.57 -9.95 -29.00
N THR A 361 17.67 -10.15 -29.95
CA THR A 361 16.59 -11.14 -29.92
C THR A 361 16.83 -12.25 -30.96
N ILE A 362 16.38 -13.46 -30.69
CA ILE A 362 16.39 -14.61 -31.62
C ILE A 362 15.01 -15.25 -31.68
N THR A 363 14.75 -16.04 -32.71
CA THR A 363 13.53 -16.85 -32.81
C THR A 363 13.84 -18.23 -32.25
N ASN A 364 13.02 -18.73 -31.33
CA ASN A 364 13.15 -20.09 -30.79
C ASN A 364 12.49 -21.13 -31.71
N ASP A 365 12.70 -22.41 -31.40
CA ASP A 365 12.16 -23.56 -32.14
C ASP A 365 10.62 -23.59 -32.23
N LYS A 366 9.94 -22.77 -31.44
CA LYS A 366 8.47 -22.62 -31.43
C LYS A 366 7.99 -21.38 -32.19
N GLY A 367 8.86 -20.74 -32.97
CA GLY A 367 8.56 -19.55 -33.77
C GLY A 367 8.35 -18.27 -32.94
N LYS A 368 8.73 -18.26 -31.65
CA LYS A 368 8.56 -17.10 -30.77
C LYS A 368 9.83 -16.29 -30.66
N THR A 369 9.70 -14.96 -30.63
CA THR A 369 10.81 -14.06 -30.35
C THR A 369 11.22 -14.14 -28.89
N VAL A 370 12.49 -14.44 -28.64
CA VAL A 370 13.07 -14.56 -27.31
C VAL A 370 14.35 -13.74 -27.19
N LEU A 371 14.74 -13.40 -25.95
CA LEU A 371 16.01 -12.72 -25.71
C LEU A 371 17.21 -13.64 -25.94
N LYS A 372 18.20 -13.18 -26.72
CA LYS A 372 19.46 -13.92 -26.91
C LYS A 372 20.20 -14.02 -25.57
N GLY A 373 20.55 -15.25 -25.17
CA GLY A 373 21.16 -15.53 -23.86
C GLY A 373 20.15 -15.62 -22.69
N ARG A 374 18.86 -15.39 -22.94
CA ARG A 374 17.75 -15.54 -21.99
C ARG A 374 16.50 -16.07 -22.69
N GLU A 375 16.63 -17.21 -23.37
CA GLU A 375 15.60 -17.79 -24.26
C GLU A 375 14.27 -18.14 -23.56
N HIS A 376 14.28 -18.28 -22.24
CA HIS A 376 13.08 -18.45 -21.43
C HIS A 376 12.26 -17.16 -21.26
N ILE A 377 12.78 -16.01 -21.71
CA ILE A 377 12.06 -14.75 -21.78
C ILE A 377 11.54 -14.59 -23.20
N VAL A 378 10.26 -14.89 -23.36
CA VAL A 378 9.51 -14.68 -24.59
C VAL A 378 9.07 -13.23 -24.64
N ILE A 379 9.38 -12.53 -25.72
CA ILE A 379 8.94 -11.16 -25.97
C ILE A 379 7.81 -11.20 -26.99
N ASN A 380 6.70 -10.62 -26.60
CA ASN A 380 5.63 -10.19 -27.49
C ASN A 380 5.68 -8.66 -27.52
N GLU A 381 5.30 -8.03 -28.63
CA GLU A 381 5.36 -6.56 -28.87
C GLU A 381 5.29 -5.70 -27.60
N LYS A 382 4.25 -5.88 -26.75
CA LYS A 382 4.02 -5.04 -25.55
C LYS A 382 4.31 -5.73 -24.22
N ARG A 383 4.63 -7.03 -24.22
CA ARG A 383 4.73 -7.86 -23.00
C ARG A 383 5.84 -8.87 -23.10
N TRP A 384 6.56 -9.08 -22.01
CA TRP A 384 7.47 -10.20 -21.88
C TRP A 384 6.90 -11.24 -20.93
N THR A 385 7.22 -12.51 -21.17
CA THR A 385 6.82 -13.65 -20.35
C THR A 385 8.03 -14.49 -20.02
N ASN A 386 8.25 -14.74 -18.73
CA ASN A 386 9.22 -15.71 -18.25
C ASN A 386 8.57 -17.09 -18.17
N THR A 387 8.97 -17.99 -19.05
CA THR A 387 8.39 -19.33 -19.16
C THR A 387 8.75 -20.24 -17.99
N LYS A 388 9.77 -19.92 -17.18
CA LYS A 388 10.18 -20.75 -16.03
C LYS A 388 9.28 -20.56 -14.81
N ASN A 389 8.97 -19.32 -14.47
CA ASN A 389 8.17 -18.98 -13.29
C ASN A 389 6.79 -18.41 -13.64
N LYS A 390 6.42 -18.42 -14.93
CA LYS A 390 5.15 -17.93 -15.48
C LYS A 390 4.88 -16.44 -15.17
N THR A 391 5.90 -15.67 -14.82
CA THR A 391 5.75 -14.22 -14.61
C THR A 391 5.67 -13.49 -15.94
N THR A 392 4.91 -12.41 -15.96
CA THR A 392 4.78 -11.52 -17.12
C THR A 392 5.03 -10.09 -16.70
N GLY A 393 5.47 -9.25 -17.63
CA GLY A 393 5.72 -7.84 -17.38
C GLY A 393 5.56 -7.00 -18.65
N SER A 394 5.52 -5.68 -18.47
CA SER A 394 5.47 -4.69 -19.55
C SER A 394 6.88 -4.20 -19.91
N LEU A 395 6.95 -3.26 -20.87
CA LEU A 395 8.19 -2.54 -21.16
C LEU A 395 8.74 -1.81 -19.93
N ILE A 396 7.89 -1.32 -19.02
CA ILE A 396 8.34 -0.63 -17.81
C ILE A 396 9.26 -1.55 -17.00
N GLU A 397 8.81 -2.76 -16.65
CA GLU A 397 9.63 -3.70 -15.87
C GLU A 397 10.89 -4.12 -16.64
N PHE A 398 10.79 -4.21 -17.96
CA PHE A 398 11.90 -4.55 -18.85
C PHE A 398 12.98 -3.47 -18.85
N VAL A 399 12.64 -2.20 -19.07
CA VAL A 399 13.58 -1.05 -19.04
C VAL A 399 14.15 -0.86 -17.65
N THR A 400 13.28 -0.94 -16.65
CA THR A 400 13.68 -0.85 -15.25
C THR A 400 14.74 -1.92 -14.94
N ALA A 401 14.66 -3.11 -15.57
CA ALA A 401 15.58 -4.23 -15.34
C ALA A 401 16.83 -4.16 -16.19
N HIS A 402 16.71 -3.65 -17.42
CA HIS A 402 17.84 -3.42 -18.31
C HIS A 402 18.77 -2.34 -17.74
N ASN A 403 18.20 -1.25 -17.21
CA ASN A 403 18.96 -0.06 -16.78
C ASN A 403 19.20 0.02 -15.26
N SER A 404 18.74 -0.98 -14.49
CA SER A 404 18.84 -0.98 -13.01
C SER A 404 18.34 0.33 -12.38
N THR A 405 17.16 0.78 -12.81
CA THR A 405 16.63 2.11 -12.47
C THR A 405 15.29 2.01 -11.72
N SER A 406 14.72 3.14 -11.29
CA SER A 406 13.39 3.17 -10.65
C SER A 406 12.28 3.09 -11.70
N TYR A 407 11.07 2.73 -11.29
CA TYR A 407 9.91 2.77 -12.19
C TYR A 407 9.68 4.18 -12.76
N LEU A 408 9.86 5.23 -11.96
CA LEU A 408 9.74 6.62 -12.38
C LEU A 408 10.74 6.97 -13.49
N ARG A 409 12.02 6.63 -13.31
CA ARG A 409 13.06 6.87 -14.30
C ARG A 409 12.85 6.05 -15.58
N ALA A 410 12.41 4.80 -15.46
CA ALA A 410 12.08 3.97 -16.61
C ALA A 410 10.91 4.56 -17.40
N ILE A 411 9.84 5.01 -16.72
CA ILE A 411 8.69 5.63 -17.36
C ILE A 411 9.10 6.96 -18.02
N SER A 412 9.90 7.78 -17.35
CA SER A 412 10.45 9.02 -17.94
C SER A 412 11.25 8.75 -19.21
N GLN A 413 12.10 7.71 -19.20
CA GLN A 413 12.87 7.30 -20.38
C GLN A 413 11.99 6.80 -21.52
N ILE A 414 11.00 5.95 -21.22
CA ILE A 414 10.13 5.36 -22.25
C ILE A 414 9.24 6.43 -22.89
N THR A 415 8.70 7.34 -22.08
CA THR A 415 7.72 8.35 -22.52
C THR A 415 8.37 9.62 -23.08
N GLY A 416 9.65 9.83 -22.79
CA GLY A 416 10.40 11.05 -23.07
C GLY A 416 10.10 12.21 -22.10
N ASN A 417 9.26 12.00 -21.09
CA ASN A 417 8.84 13.06 -20.17
C ASN A 417 9.85 13.22 -19.01
N LYS A 418 10.81 14.14 -19.16
CA LYS A 418 11.83 14.44 -18.13
C LYS A 418 11.24 15.07 -16.87
N ASN A 419 10.08 15.73 -16.95
CA ASN A 419 9.46 16.41 -15.81
C ASN A 419 8.97 15.42 -14.74
N LEU A 420 8.80 14.14 -15.08
CA LEU A 420 8.51 13.09 -14.12
C LEU A 420 9.60 12.96 -13.04
N LEU A 421 10.85 13.29 -13.35
CA LEU A 421 11.95 13.21 -12.39
C LEU A 421 11.82 14.23 -11.24
N LEU A 422 10.99 15.27 -11.39
CA LEU A 422 10.65 16.18 -10.29
C LEU A 422 9.92 15.48 -9.13
N LEU A 423 9.36 14.29 -9.38
CA LEU A 423 8.67 13.47 -8.39
C LEU A 423 9.64 12.63 -7.54
N GLU A 424 10.94 12.59 -7.87
CA GLU A 424 11.95 11.81 -7.11
C GLU A 424 12.05 12.27 -5.65
N GLN A 425 11.97 13.58 -5.41
CA GLN A 425 12.03 14.16 -4.07
C GLN A 425 10.88 13.71 -3.15
N TYR A 426 9.74 13.29 -3.72
CA TYR A 426 8.54 12.89 -2.98
C TYR A 426 8.38 11.36 -2.84
N MET A 427 9.13 10.58 -3.62
CA MET A 427 9.01 9.11 -3.65
C MET A 427 9.94 8.40 -2.66
N GLY A 428 10.97 9.08 -2.14
CA GLY A 428 12.09 8.41 -1.46
C GLY A 428 12.85 7.44 -2.40
N GLU A 429 13.91 6.79 -1.92
CA GLU A 429 14.58 5.73 -2.71
C GLU A 429 13.66 4.49 -2.82
N VAL A 430 12.72 4.49 -3.78
CA VAL A 430 11.93 3.29 -4.09
C VAL A 430 12.80 2.31 -4.87
N LYS A 431 13.52 1.45 -4.13
CA LYS A 431 14.15 0.26 -4.72
C LYS A 431 13.08 -0.79 -5.03
N ARG A 432 13.33 -1.54 -6.10
CA ARG A 432 12.47 -2.63 -6.55
C ARG A 432 12.19 -3.65 -5.44
N PRO A 433 10.93 -3.99 -5.13
CA PRO A 433 10.64 -5.03 -4.16
C PRO A 433 11.08 -6.41 -4.66
N TYR A 434 11.00 -6.66 -5.97
CA TYR A 434 11.37 -7.92 -6.60
C TYR A 434 11.87 -7.73 -8.04
N THR A 435 12.81 -8.58 -8.48
CA THR A 435 13.19 -8.71 -9.89
C THR A 435 12.56 -9.99 -10.45
N SER A 436 11.42 -9.88 -11.14
CA SER A 436 10.86 -11.00 -11.93
C SER A 436 11.76 -11.37 -13.13
N PHE A 437 12.74 -10.51 -13.40
CA PHE A 437 13.99 -10.75 -14.13
C PHE A 437 14.98 -11.65 -13.35
N TYR A 438 14.44 -12.62 -12.62
CA TYR A 438 15.16 -13.53 -11.76
C TYR A 438 16.39 -14.12 -12.46
N ILE A 439 17.54 -13.89 -11.84
CA ILE A 439 18.81 -14.58 -12.09
C ILE A 439 18.48 -16.07 -12.11
N PRO A 440 18.85 -16.84 -13.15
CA PRO A 440 18.66 -18.28 -13.09
C PRO A 440 19.31 -18.75 -11.79
N LYS A 441 18.56 -19.37 -10.87
CA LYS A 441 19.16 -20.39 -10.02
C LYS A 441 19.74 -21.38 -11.01
N GLN A 442 21.05 -21.30 -11.20
CA GLN A 442 21.75 -22.23 -12.05
C GLN A 442 21.46 -23.62 -11.49
N LYS A 443 21.39 -24.63 -12.35
CA LYS A 443 21.31 -26.01 -11.87
C LYS A 443 22.52 -26.19 -10.95
N GLN A 444 22.22 -26.37 -9.66
CA GLN A 444 23.27 -26.54 -8.66
C GLN A 444 24.06 -27.78 -9.06
N ALA A 445 25.38 -27.69 -8.98
CA ALA A 445 26.20 -28.89 -9.09
C ALA A 445 25.77 -29.88 -7.99
N LYS A 446 25.96 -31.18 -8.23
CA LYS A 446 25.82 -32.18 -7.16
C LYS A 446 26.65 -31.73 -5.95
N ALA A 447 26.12 -31.91 -4.74
CA ALA A 447 26.67 -31.31 -3.52
C ALA A 447 28.18 -31.54 -3.34
N ASP A 448 28.68 -32.72 -3.71
CA ASP A 448 30.09 -33.09 -3.61
C ASP A 448 30.97 -32.31 -4.60
N LEU A 449 30.49 -32.16 -5.84
CA LEU A 449 31.18 -31.39 -6.88
C LEU A 449 31.20 -29.88 -6.54
N ALA A 450 30.12 -29.38 -5.93
CA ALA A 450 30.05 -28.00 -5.47
C ALA A 450 31.09 -27.72 -4.37
N LYS A 451 31.18 -28.60 -3.36
CA LYS A 451 32.18 -28.51 -2.29
C LYS A 451 33.61 -28.57 -2.85
N LEU A 452 33.87 -29.49 -3.78
CA LEU A 452 35.19 -29.63 -4.41
C LEU A 452 35.61 -28.35 -5.17
N ASN A 453 34.70 -27.78 -5.96
CA ASN A 453 35.00 -26.58 -6.75
C ASN A 453 35.25 -25.35 -5.86
N VAL A 454 34.49 -25.19 -4.77
CA VAL A 454 34.72 -24.12 -3.79
C VAL A 454 36.07 -24.30 -3.08
N LYS A 455 36.43 -25.52 -2.66
CA LYS A 455 37.74 -25.80 -2.06
C LYS A 455 38.89 -25.45 -3.01
N LYS A 456 38.79 -25.83 -4.29
CA LYS A 456 39.78 -25.46 -5.33
C LYS A 456 39.90 -23.95 -5.49
N PHE A 457 38.77 -23.23 -5.50
CA PHE A 457 38.75 -21.77 -5.59
C PHE A 457 39.42 -21.10 -4.39
N LEU A 458 39.12 -21.55 -3.17
CA LEU A 458 39.76 -21.03 -1.95
C LEU A 458 41.26 -21.28 -1.96
N LYS A 459 41.69 -22.50 -2.32
CA LYS A 459 43.10 -22.88 -2.43
C LYS A 459 43.86 -22.00 -3.43
N HIS A 460 43.27 -21.72 -4.59
CA HIS A 460 43.87 -20.84 -5.60
C HIS A 460 44.13 -19.42 -5.07
N HIS A 461 43.26 -18.90 -4.21
CA HIS A 461 43.42 -17.58 -3.58
C HIS A 461 44.25 -17.61 -2.29
N GLY A 462 44.81 -18.78 -1.91
CA GLY A 462 45.58 -18.96 -0.68
C GLY A 462 44.73 -18.89 0.59
N ILE A 463 43.44 -19.22 0.50
CA ILE A 463 42.49 -19.25 1.62
C ILE A 463 42.34 -20.69 2.13
N SER A 464 42.22 -20.86 3.45
CA SER A 464 42.00 -22.18 4.05
C SER A 464 40.70 -22.84 3.56
N GLU A 465 40.80 -24.09 3.12
CA GLU A 465 39.65 -24.87 2.64
C GLU A 465 38.55 -25.07 3.69
N LYS A 466 38.90 -25.01 4.98
CA LYS A 466 37.96 -25.12 6.11
C LYS A 466 36.86 -24.04 6.08
N VAL A 467 37.16 -22.87 5.51
CA VAL A 467 36.20 -21.76 5.34
C VAL A 467 35.01 -22.16 4.46
N SER A 468 35.19 -23.16 3.59
CA SER A 468 34.12 -23.62 2.69
C SER A 468 32.87 -24.06 3.45
N GLU A 469 33.01 -24.73 4.60
CA GLU A 469 31.88 -25.23 5.39
C GLU A 469 31.02 -24.08 5.94
N ASP A 470 31.66 -23.06 6.50
CA ASP A 470 30.97 -21.87 7.01
C ASP A 470 30.30 -21.09 5.89
N LEU A 471 30.95 -20.95 4.73
CA LEU A 471 30.37 -20.29 3.57
C LEU A 471 29.11 -21.01 3.07
N PHE A 472 29.11 -22.34 3.03
CA PHE A 472 27.92 -23.11 2.66
C PHE A 472 26.83 -23.01 3.73
N LYS A 473 27.18 -23.16 5.02
CA LYS A 473 26.25 -23.08 6.15
C LYS A 473 25.53 -21.74 6.20
N LEU A 474 26.26 -20.65 5.97
CA LEU A 474 25.75 -19.28 5.95
C LEU A 474 25.13 -18.88 4.59
N LYS A 475 25.06 -19.81 3.63
CA LYS A 475 24.54 -19.57 2.27
C LYS A 475 25.26 -18.43 1.54
N ARG A 476 26.56 -18.23 1.83
CA ARG A 476 27.44 -17.22 1.23
C ARG A 476 28.12 -17.68 -0.05
N VAL A 477 28.05 -18.97 -0.38
CA VAL A 477 28.64 -19.52 -1.60
C VAL A 477 27.71 -20.52 -2.29
N GLN A 478 27.75 -20.53 -3.62
CA GLN A 478 27.18 -21.58 -4.46
C GLN A 478 28.14 -21.91 -5.60
N ALA A 479 28.07 -23.14 -6.12
CA ALA A 479 28.79 -23.55 -7.31
C ALA A 479 27.80 -24.08 -8.35
N ASP A 480 27.97 -23.63 -9.59
CA ASP A 480 27.07 -23.97 -10.67
C ASP A 480 27.50 -25.25 -11.41
N SER A 481 26.61 -25.79 -12.24
CA SER A 481 26.90 -26.98 -13.04
C SER A 481 28.03 -26.79 -14.06
N LYS A 482 28.46 -25.55 -14.33
CA LYS A 482 29.57 -25.20 -15.23
C LYS A 482 30.90 -25.04 -14.47
N GLY A 483 30.89 -25.13 -13.14
CA GLY A 483 32.07 -24.95 -12.29
C GLY A 483 32.37 -23.51 -11.89
N SER A 484 31.48 -22.56 -12.17
CA SER A 484 31.60 -21.18 -11.70
C SER A 484 31.23 -21.08 -10.22
N ILE A 485 31.93 -20.22 -9.48
CA ILE A 485 31.70 -19.99 -8.05
C ILE A 485 30.97 -18.67 -7.86
N TRP A 486 29.88 -18.70 -7.10
CA TRP A 486 29.06 -17.54 -6.78
C TRP A 486 29.19 -17.22 -5.31
N ILE A 487 29.61 -16.00 -5.00
CA ILE A 487 29.73 -15.49 -3.64
C ILE A 487 28.63 -14.47 -3.40
N TYR A 488 27.94 -14.60 -2.27
CA TYR A 488 26.80 -13.76 -1.89
C TYR A 488 27.10 -12.94 -0.62
N PRO A 489 26.61 -11.69 -0.53
CA PRO A 489 26.72 -10.87 0.66
C PRO A 489 25.77 -11.31 1.78
N GLU A 490 25.80 -10.56 2.87
CA GLU A 490 24.97 -10.84 4.03
C GLU A 490 23.47 -10.63 3.82
N GLY A 491 22.67 -11.67 4.08
CA GLY A 491 21.21 -11.56 4.15
C GLY A 491 20.49 -11.37 2.82
N THR A 492 21.18 -11.50 1.68
CA THR A 492 20.58 -11.30 0.35
C THR A 492 21.13 -12.26 -0.71
N ASP A 493 20.24 -12.74 -1.57
CA ASP A 493 20.56 -13.51 -2.79
C ASP A 493 20.45 -12.66 -4.07
N LYS A 494 20.14 -11.36 -3.93
CA LYS A 494 19.92 -10.42 -5.04
C LYS A 494 21.22 -9.81 -5.58
N GLU A 495 22.32 -9.93 -4.85
CA GLU A 495 23.65 -9.44 -5.21
C GLU A 495 24.66 -10.59 -5.12
N ALA A 496 25.62 -10.67 -6.04
CA ALA A 496 26.64 -11.71 -6.01
C ALA A 496 27.88 -11.35 -6.84
N ILE A 497 29.03 -11.97 -6.54
CA ILE A 497 30.17 -12.07 -7.44
C ILE A 497 30.24 -13.47 -8.02
N GLU A 498 30.24 -13.55 -9.35
CA GLU A 498 30.51 -14.77 -10.10
C GLU A 498 32.00 -14.84 -10.42
N PHE A 499 32.62 -15.99 -10.15
CA PHE A 499 33.98 -16.32 -10.53
C PHE A 499 33.95 -17.47 -11.54
N SER A 500 34.30 -17.16 -12.79
CA SER A 500 34.44 -18.15 -13.86
C SER A 500 35.91 -18.52 -14.02
N ARG A 501 36.19 -19.82 -14.22
CA ARG A 501 37.56 -20.32 -14.38
C ARG A 501 38.10 -19.96 -15.77
N GLU A 502 39.31 -19.42 -15.82
CA GLU A 502 40.09 -19.16 -17.04
C GLU A 502 41.42 -19.93 -16.98
N SER A 503 42.18 -19.92 -18.09
CA SER A 503 43.42 -20.70 -18.25
C SER A 503 44.43 -20.50 -17.11
N ASN A 504 44.53 -19.28 -16.56
CA ASN A 504 45.47 -18.95 -15.47
C ASN A 504 44.82 -18.31 -14.24
N GLY A 505 43.53 -18.57 -13.96
CA GLY A 505 42.90 -18.09 -12.74
C GLY A 505 41.38 -18.00 -12.78
N TYR A 506 40.83 -16.98 -12.13
CA TYR A 506 39.40 -16.73 -12.08
C TYR A 506 39.10 -15.31 -12.55
N LYS A 507 38.12 -15.19 -13.44
CA LYS A 507 37.53 -13.91 -13.84
C LYS A 507 36.31 -13.63 -13.00
N SER A 508 36.31 -12.50 -12.30
CA SER A 508 35.18 -12.07 -11.48
C SER A 508 34.20 -11.18 -12.27
N LYS A 509 32.90 -11.38 -12.07
CA LYS A 509 31.84 -10.52 -12.58
C LYS A 509 30.85 -10.20 -11.46
N ARG A 510 30.50 -8.91 -11.32
CA ARG A 510 29.56 -8.47 -10.29
C ARG A 510 28.12 -8.39 -10.79
N HIS A 511 27.20 -8.83 -9.96
CA HIS A 511 25.75 -8.82 -10.19
C HIS A 511 25.02 -8.12 -9.04
N GLY A 512 23.94 -7.40 -9.35
CA GLY A 512 23.09 -6.68 -8.39
C GLY A 512 23.50 -5.23 -8.08
N ASP A 513 22.89 -4.66 -7.04
CA ASP A 513 22.93 -3.22 -6.72
C ASP A 513 24.18 -2.76 -5.94
N LYS A 514 25.07 -3.69 -5.56
CA LYS A 514 26.32 -3.44 -4.81
C LYS A 514 26.10 -2.60 -3.55
N SER A 515 24.99 -2.88 -2.85
CA SER A 515 24.55 -2.09 -1.69
C SER A 515 24.70 -2.83 -0.37
N THR A 516 25.06 -4.12 -0.43
CA THR A 516 25.18 -4.98 0.75
C THR A 516 26.62 -5.42 0.95
N PRO A 517 27.22 -5.23 2.14
CA PRO A 517 28.55 -5.74 2.44
C PRO A 517 28.58 -7.27 2.49
N PHE A 518 29.77 -7.85 2.30
CA PHE A 518 30.01 -9.30 2.46
C PHE A 518 29.69 -9.78 3.87
N ASN A 519 30.13 -9.01 4.87
CA ASN A 519 29.97 -9.30 6.28
C ASN A 519 29.91 -7.98 7.06
N ASN A 520 28.96 -7.86 7.99
CA ASN A 520 28.88 -6.72 8.91
C ASN A 520 28.88 -7.23 10.35
N SER A 521 29.92 -6.88 11.09
CA SER A 521 30.12 -7.43 12.43
C SER A 521 30.45 -6.35 13.47
N TYR A 522 30.02 -5.12 13.19
CA TYR A 522 30.28 -3.91 13.97
C TYR A 522 29.79 -3.99 15.43
N LYS A 523 30.64 -3.55 16.38
CA LYS A 523 30.41 -3.59 17.84
C LYS A 523 30.31 -2.19 18.46
N ASN A 524 29.42 -1.35 17.95
CA ASN A 524 29.05 -0.04 18.52
C ASN A 524 30.23 0.85 18.99
N GLY A 525 31.35 0.86 18.26
CA GLY A 525 32.57 1.60 18.57
C GLY A 525 32.78 2.86 17.73
N LYS A 526 33.66 3.77 18.15
CA LYS A 526 33.96 5.00 17.39
C LYS A 526 34.77 4.77 16.12
N ASP A 527 35.47 3.63 16.04
CA ASP A 527 36.32 3.28 14.91
C ASP A 527 35.85 1.97 14.26
N VAL A 528 36.01 1.86 12.95
CA VAL A 528 35.69 0.65 12.18
C VAL A 528 36.84 0.27 11.25
N THR A 529 37.15 -1.02 11.20
CA THR A 529 38.08 -1.57 10.20
C THR A 529 37.33 -2.03 8.97
N ILE A 530 37.76 -1.56 7.80
CA ILE A 530 37.12 -1.85 6.53
C ILE A 530 38.03 -2.67 5.62
N PHE A 531 37.51 -3.79 5.15
CA PHE A 531 38.13 -4.59 4.10
C PHE A 531 37.43 -4.27 2.78
N THR A 532 38.17 -3.75 1.81
CA THR A 532 37.66 -3.45 0.46
C THR A 532 37.50 -4.71 -0.41
N ASN A 533 38.15 -5.82 -0.01
CA ASN A 533 38.11 -7.09 -0.70
C ASN A 533 37.89 -8.24 0.29
N PHE A 534 36.76 -8.94 0.13
CA PHE A 534 36.41 -10.09 0.97
C PHE A 534 37.41 -11.24 0.86
N LEU A 535 38.09 -11.44 -0.29
CA LEU A 535 39.11 -12.50 -0.43
C LEU A 535 40.30 -12.24 0.49
N SER A 536 40.72 -10.98 0.59
CA SER A 536 41.80 -10.55 1.48
C SER A 536 41.41 -10.70 2.94
N PHE A 537 40.14 -10.41 3.28
CA PHE A 537 39.58 -10.70 4.60
C PHE A 537 39.59 -12.20 4.95
N LEU A 538 39.09 -13.06 4.05
CA LEU A 538 39.06 -14.51 4.26
C LEU A 538 40.47 -15.10 4.36
N LYS A 539 41.42 -14.58 3.57
CA LYS A 539 42.84 -14.96 3.64
C LYS A 539 43.47 -14.57 4.97
N LEU A 540 43.15 -13.38 5.49
CA LEU A 540 43.69 -12.87 6.77
C LEU A 540 43.14 -13.65 7.98
N LYS A 541 41.82 -13.88 8.02
CA LYS A 541 41.14 -14.43 9.19
C LYS A 541 40.99 -15.96 9.15
N GLY A 542 41.15 -16.57 7.98
CA GLY A 542 41.09 -18.03 7.80
C GLY A 542 39.76 -18.63 8.26
N SER A 543 39.81 -19.81 8.88
CA SER A 543 38.62 -20.53 9.37
C SER A 543 37.85 -19.81 10.48
N LYS A 544 38.35 -18.68 11.01
CA LYS A 544 37.68 -17.87 12.03
C LYS A 544 37.00 -16.63 11.44
N ALA A 545 37.05 -16.46 10.12
CA ALA A 545 36.57 -15.25 9.44
C ALA A 545 35.07 -14.98 9.64
N LEU A 546 34.26 -16.02 9.73
CA LEU A 546 32.80 -15.91 9.81
C LEU A 546 32.25 -16.36 11.17
N ASP A 547 33.10 -16.48 12.18
CA ASP A 547 32.71 -16.80 13.56
C ASP A 547 32.18 -15.54 14.27
N PRO A 548 30.88 -15.46 14.60
CA PRO A 548 30.29 -14.28 15.24
C PRO A 548 30.93 -13.94 16.59
N LYS A 549 31.40 -14.95 17.34
CA LYS A 549 32.01 -14.75 18.67
C LYS A 549 33.37 -14.06 18.59
N ARG A 550 34.07 -14.20 17.47
CA ARG A 550 35.44 -13.69 17.25
C ARG A 550 35.50 -12.46 16.36
N SER A 551 34.35 -11.96 15.91
CA SER A 551 34.29 -10.66 15.22
C SER A 551 34.84 -9.55 16.13
N LYS A 552 35.63 -8.64 15.54
CA LYS A 552 36.22 -7.50 16.24
C LYS A 552 35.68 -6.16 15.72
N GLY A 553 34.50 -6.14 15.11
CA GLY A 553 33.89 -4.89 14.64
C GLY A 553 34.33 -4.48 13.23
N GLU A 554 34.29 -5.41 12.28
CA GLU A 554 34.75 -5.17 10.91
C GLU A 554 33.58 -5.04 9.91
N LEU A 555 33.75 -4.15 8.93
CA LEU A 555 32.94 -4.08 7.72
C LEU A 555 33.73 -4.69 6.56
N VAL A 556 33.20 -5.75 5.95
CA VAL A 556 33.84 -6.41 4.81
C VAL A 556 33.02 -6.11 3.58
N LEU A 557 33.57 -5.33 2.66
CA LEU A 557 32.98 -5.08 1.36
C LEU A 557 33.32 -6.23 0.41
N MET A 558 32.51 -6.36 -0.64
CA MET A 558 32.79 -7.31 -1.70
C MET A 558 33.56 -6.65 -2.87
N GLY A 559 33.86 -5.36 -2.77
CA GLY A 559 34.67 -4.57 -3.68
C GLY A 559 34.75 -3.10 -3.25
N LEU A 560 35.16 -2.20 -4.15
CA LEU A 560 35.18 -0.74 -3.94
C LEU A 560 33.75 -0.15 -4.02
N GLU A 561 32.91 -0.46 -3.05
CA GLU A 561 31.47 -0.20 -3.06
C GLU A 561 31.09 0.98 -2.15
N GLU A 562 31.14 2.21 -2.67
CA GLU A 562 30.81 3.43 -1.91
C GLU A 562 29.40 3.38 -1.30
N LYS A 563 28.44 2.84 -2.05
CA LYS A 563 27.05 2.78 -1.62
C LYS A 563 26.88 1.93 -0.36
N ALA A 564 27.50 0.75 -0.31
CA ALA A 564 27.45 -0.13 0.86
C ALA A 564 28.10 0.54 2.08
N LEU A 565 29.21 1.24 1.87
CA LEU A 565 29.90 2.00 2.92
C LEU A 565 29.02 3.14 3.47
N HIS A 566 28.44 3.98 2.61
CA HIS A 566 27.62 5.11 3.06
C HIS A 566 26.37 4.66 3.81
N ILE A 567 25.71 3.58 3.35
CA ILE A 567 24.57 2.98 4.06
C ILE A 567 25.00 2.52 5.46
N PHE A 568 26.17 1.89 5.57
CA PHE A 568 26.70 1.45 6.85
C PHE A 568 27.03 2.62 7.80
N LEU A 569 27.67 3.68 7.31
CA LEU A 569 28.00 4.86 8.12
C LEU A 569 26.73 5.61 8.57
N ALA A 570 25.74 5.75 7.68
CA ALA A 570 24.47 6.38 8.01
C ALA A 570 23.70 5.60 9.10
N ALA A 571 23.82 4.26 9.11
CA ALA A 571 23.24 3.42 10.15
C ALA A 571 24.02 3.44 11.48
N ASN A 572 25.25 3.96 11.50
CA ASN A 572 26.15 3.95 12.65
C ASN A 572 26.78 5.35 12.87
N PRO A 573 25.99 6.36 13.26
CA PRO A 573 26.43 7.76 13.32
C PRO A 573 27.54 8.04 14.34
N GLN A 574 27.79 7.14 15.29
CA GLN A 574 28.87 7.26 16.27
C GLN A 574 30.28 7.03 15.70
N ILE A 575 30.41 6.53 14.46
CA ILE A 575 31.70 6.26 13.83
C ILE A 575 32.38 7.58 13.45
N LYS A 576 33.62 7.76 13.90
CA LYS A 576 34.48 8.92 13.63
C LYS A 576 35.80 8.55 12.97
N GLY A 577 36.22 7.28 13.05
CA GLY A 577 37.43 6.77 12.40
C GLY A 577 37.16 5.55 11.53
N ILE A 578 37.77 5.54 10.35
CA ILE A 578 37.72 4.44 9.40
C ILE A 578 39.15 4.00 9.09
N ASP A 579 39.47 2.75 9.40
CA ASP A 579 40.75 2.12 9.06
C ASP A 579 40.56 1.22 7.83
N ILE A 580 41.01 1.66 6.65
CA ILE A 580 40.92 0.86 5.42
C ILE A 580 42.15 -0.05 5.30
N VAL A 581 41.92 -1.36 5.21
CA VAL A 581 42.98 -2.36 5.04
C VAL A 581 43.42 -2.44 3.58
N GLU A 582 44.72 -2.28 3.34
CA GLU A 582 45.31 -2.38 2.00
C GLU A 582 45.23 -3.79 1.41
N ASP A 583 44.93 -3.87 0.10
CA ASP A 583 45.02 -5.12 -0.65
C ASP A 583 46.43 -5.29 -1.24
N LYS A 584 47.03 -6.48 -1.06
CA LYS A 584 48.33 -6.84 -1.66
C LYS A 584 48.21 -7.23 -3.14
N SER A 585 47.01 -7.30 -3.72
CA SER A 585 46.86 -7.65 -5.15
C SER A 585 47.25 -6.48 -6.07
N LYS A 586 48.30 -6.67 -6.88
CA LYS A 586 48.84 -5.66 -7.83
C LYS A 586 47.79 -5.06 -8.79
N SER A 587 46.72 -5.80 -9.14
CA SER A 587 45.68 -5.34 -10.09
C SER A 587 44.69 -4.33 -9.52
N LEU A 588 44.62 -4.16 -8.19
CA LEU A 588 43.62 -3.34 -7.50
C LEU A 588 44.20 -2.11 -6.80
N GLN A 589 45.53 -2.02 -6.67
CA GLN A 589 46.19 -0.97 -5.89
C GLN A 589 45.84 0.43 -6.40
N ASN A 590 46.04 0.76 -7.68
CA ASN A 590 45.77 2.12 -8.20
C ASN A 590 44.32 2.57 -8.01
N ASN A 591 43.35 1.67 -8.20
CA ASN A 591 41.93 1.97 -8.00
C ASN A 591 41.57 2.10 -6.52
N GLN A 592 42.26 1.36 -5.65
CA GLN A 592 42.09 1.44 -4.20
C GLN A 592 42.62 2.77 -3.64
N TRP A 593 43.77 3.26 -4.12
CA TRP A 593 44.30 4.58 -3.72
C TRP A 593 43.33 5.71 -4.06
N ASN A 594 42.86 5.75 -5.32
CA ASN A 594 41.86 6.72 -5.76
C ASN A 594 40.56 6.66 -4.94
N PHE A 595 40.13 5.45 -4.58
CA PHE A 595 38.97 5.24 -3.73
C PHE A 595 39.19 5.77 -2.30
N ILE A 596 40.34 5.48 -1.69
CA ILE A 596 40.68 5.95 -0.34
C ILE A 596 40.78 7.48 -0.32
N ASP A 597 41.46 8.09 -1.29
CA ASP A 597 41.64 9.54 -1.36
C ASP A 597 40.31 10.26 -1.60
N LYS A 598 39.44 9.69 -2.43
CA LYS A 598 38.07 10.17 -2.59
C LYS A 598 37.32 10.11 -1.26
N LEU A 599 37.38 8.99 -0.54
CA LEU A 599 36.71 8.86 0.77
C LEU A 599 37.25 9.83 1.81
N LYS A 600 38.57 10.07 1.86
CA LYS A 600 39.18 11.09 2.72
C LYS A 600 38.58 12.46 2.44
N LYS A 601 38.38 12.81 1.16
CA LYS A 601 37.78 14.09 0.76
C LYS A 601 36.29 14.16 1.11
N ASP A 602 35.53 13.13 0.77
CA ASP A 602 34.07 13.11 0.85
C ASP A 602 33.58 12.99 2.30
N LEU A 603 34.33 12.29 3.17
CA LEU A 603 33.92 12.02 4.55
C LEU A 603 34.45 13.06 5.56
N LYS A 604 35.45 13.87 5.19
CA LYS A 604 36.00 14.94 6.03
C LYS A 604 34.96 15.96 6.53
N PRO A 605 34.01 16.45 5.70
CA PRO A 605 32.95 17.36 6.16
C PRO A 605 32.04 16.78 7.23
N PHE A 606 31.97 15.44 7.33
CA PHE A 606 31.16 14.73 8.32
C PHE A 606 31.94 14.39 9.60
N GLY A 607 33.18 14.89 9.74
CA GLY A 607 34.02 14.63 10.92
C GLY A 607 34.55 13.21 11.00
N ILE A 608 34.58 12.48 9.87
CA ILE A 608 35.07 11.10 9.78
C ILE A 608 36.49 11.12 9.22
N THR A 609 37.42 10.53 9.97
CA THR A 609 38.82 10.38 9.56
C THR A 609 39.02 9.05 8.86
N VAL A 610 39.68 9.06 7.70
CA VAL A 610 39.98 7.85 6.92
C VAL A 610 41.48 7.58 6.94
N ASN A 611 41.86 6.52 7.63
CA ASN A 611 43.23 6.03 7.74
C ASN A 611 43.45 4.83 6.82
N GLN A 612 44.71 4.65 6.44
CA GLN A 612 45.17 3.50 5.67
C GLN A 612 46.01 2.61 6.58
N VAL A 613 45.67 1.33 6.63
CA VAL A 613 46.33 0.36 7.49
C VAL A 613 46.92 -0.73 6.62
N SER A 614 48.22 -0.97 6.77
CA SER A 614 48.88 -2.05 6.02
C SER A 614 48.34 -3.40 6.47
N PHE A 615 48.34 -4.37 5.54
CA PHE A 615 47.89 -5.74 5.83
C PHE A 615 48.62 -6.36 7.04
N GLU A 616 49.89 -5.99 7.26
CA GLU A 616 50.71 -6.47 8.38
C GLU A 616 50.41 -5.74 9.70
N GLN A 617 50.04 -4.46 9.66
CA GLN A 617 49.56 -3.73 10.84
C GLN A 617 48.18 -4.24 11.29
N ALA A 618 47.29 -4.57 10.35
CA ALA A 618 46.02 -5.25 10.64
C ALA A 618 46.22 -6.63 11.29
N LEU A 619 47.34 -7.31 10.94
CA LEU A 619 47.81 -8.53 11.60
C LEU A 619 48.45 -8.28 12.97
N LYS A 620 49.14 -7.15 13.21
CA LYS A 620 49.79 -6.83 14.49
C LYS A 620 48.83 -6.31 15.57
N LYS A 621 47.72 -5.61 15.22
CA LYS A 621 46.58 -5.36 16.14
C LYS A 621 45.98 -6.67 16.72
N LYS A 622 46.32 -7.83 16.14
CA LYS A 622 46.01 -9.18 16.66
C LYS A 622 46.88 -9.60 17.84
N ARG A 623 48.09 -9.06 18.01
CA ARG A 623 49.05 -9.48 19.05
C ARG A 623 49.04 -8.63 20.32
N SER A 624 48.62 -7.36 20.26
CA SER A 624 48.62 -6.49 21.45
C SER A 624 47.39 -6.65 22.35
N LEU A 625 46.41 -7.46 21.96
CA LEU A 625 45.16 -7.71 22.70
C LEU A 625 44.98 -9.18 23.10
N ASP A 626 45.91 -10.06 22.71
CA ASP A 626 45.97 -11.46 23.17
C ASP A 626 47.02 -11.61 24.32
N LEU A 627 47.56 -10.48 24.84
CA LEU A 627 48.47 -10.43 26.00
C LEU A 627 47.83 -9.80 27.25
N ASP A 628 46.62 -9.26 27.13
CA ASP A 628 45.85 -8.79 28.28
C ASP A 628 44.67 -9.75 28.50
N PHE A 629 44.93 -10.73 29.39
CA PHE A 629 44.04 -11.70 30.03
C PHE A 629 43.58 -12.94 29.24
#